data_AF-A0A9Q7X8H0-F1
#
_entry.id   AF-A0A9Q7X8H0-F1
#
_cell.length_a   1.000
_cell.length_b   1.000
_cell.length_c   1.000
_cell.angle_alpha   90.00
_cell.angle_beta   90.00
_cell.angle_gamma   90.00
#
_symmetry.space_group_name_H-M   'P 1'
#
loop_
_entity.id
_entity.type
_entity.pdbx_description
1 polymer ?
#
loop_
_entity_poly.entity_id
_entity_poly.type
_entity_poly.pdbx_seq_one_letter_code
_entity_poly.pdbx_strand_id
1 'polypeptide(L)'
;MPPPNHSERIESLEDQVRSLLAALNARNTQEPSNDSASARQGFRSKEPEAFTGERGHLEPFLAQVDVFLRLNPGHFINDSNQILWLSTLLRGVAHQWFYPHLSAVNPPSWLTDDCQGSRA
;
A
#
# COMPACT_ATOMS: atom_id res chain seq x y z
N MET A 1 1.89 23.50 58.13
CA MET A 1 2.49 22.51 57.23
C MET A 1 3.04 23.28 56.03
N PRO A 2 4.36 23.31 55.80
CA PRO A 2 4.93 23.99 54.63
C PRO A 2 4.50 23.27 53.34
N PRO A 3 4.30 24.00 52.23
CA PRO A 3 3.93 23.39 50.94
C PRO A 3 5.07 22.50 50.41
N PRO A 4 4.75 21.42 49.68
CA PRO A 4 5.75 20.53 49.08
C PRO A 4 6.73 21.31 48.21
N ASN A 5 8.02 21.02 48.37
CA ASN A 5 9.12 21.81 47.86
C ASN A 5 9.14 21.76 46.32
N HIS A 6 9.28 22.91 45.66
CA HIS A 6 9.26 22.99 44.20
C HIS A 6 10.32 22.10 43.54
N SER A 7 11.44 21.87 44.23
CA SER A 7 12.51 20.98 43.79
C SER A 7 12.05 19.52 43.66
N GLU A 8 11.23 19.02 44.59
CA GLU A 8 10.74 17.63 44.55
C GLU A 8 9.78 17.41 43.37
N ARG A 9 8.99 18.43 43.03
CA ARG A 9 8.08 18.39 41.87
C ARG A 9 8.84 18.42 40.55
N ILE A 10 9.98 19.11 40.48
CA ILE A 10 10.82 19.17 39.28
C ILE A 10 11.51 17.83 39.06
N GLU A 11 12.11 17.26 40.11
CA GLU A 11 12.77 15.94 40.03
C GLU A 11 11.79 14.84 39.63
N SER A 12 10.59 14.84 40.23
CA SER A 12 9.50 13.93 39.85
C SER A 12 9.06 14.09 38.39
N LEU A 13 9.14 15.29 37.82
CA LEU A 13 8.76 15.55 36.44
C LEU A 13 9.83 15.03 35.46
N GLU A 14 11.10 15.21 35.80
CA GLU A 14 12.21 14.70 34.99
C GLU A 14 12.22 13.17 34.93
N ASP A 15 11.93 12.51 36.04
CA ASP A 15 11.84 11.06 36.08
C ASP A 15 10.65 10.52 35.30
N GLN A 16 9.53 11.24 35.30
CA GLN A 16 8.40 10.92 34.42
C GLN A 16 8.78 11.03 32.94
N VAL A 17 9.50 12.08 32.54
CA VAL A 17 9.96 12.25 31.15
C VAL A 17 10.97 11.17 30.75
N ARG A 18 11.94 10.85 31.61
CA ARG A 18 12.91 9.77 31.39
C ARG A 18 12.21 8.43 31.21
N SER A 19 11.25 8.12 32.07
CA SER A 19 10.45 6.89 32.00
C SER A 19 9.63 6.81 30.71
N LEU A 20 8.99 7.91 30.31
CA LEU A 20 8.20 7.96 29.08
C LEU A 20 9.09 7.71 27.85
N LEU A 21 10.28 8.31 27.83
CA LEU A 21 11.22 8.20 26.72
C LEU A 21 11.78 6.78 26.60
N ALA A 22 12.07 6.12 27.74
CA ALA A 22 12.45 4.70 27.78
C ALA A 22 11.33 3.78 27.26
N ALA A 23 10.08 4.03 27.65
CA ALA A 23 8.94 3.26 27.20
C ALA A 23 8.68 3.41 25.68
N LEU A 24 8.81 4.62 25.14
CA LEU A 24 8.68 4.87 23.70
C LEU A 24 9.80 4.20 22.89
N ASN A 25 11.04 4.27 23.37
CA ASN A 25 12.17 3.60 22.71
C ASN A 25 12.07 2.07 22.77
N ALA A 26 11.64 1.50 23.89
CA ALA A 26 11.36 0.07 23.99
C ALA A 26 10.28 -0.36 22.99
N ARG A 27 9.25 0.47 22.80
CA ARG A 27 8.16 0.23 21.84
C ARG A 27 8.59 0.36 20.37
N ASN A 28 9.56 1.22 20.07
CA ASN A 28 10.18 1.32 18.74
C ASN A 28 11.21 0.21 18.45
N THR A 29 11.83 -0.36 19.49
CA THR A 29 12.80 -1.47 19.37
C THR A 29 12.10 -2.84 19.35
N GLN A 30 10.85 -2.88 19.82
CA GLN A 30 9.91 -3.92 19.42
C GLN A 30 9.64 -3.74 17.93
N GLU A 31 10.51 -4.36 17.12
CA GLU A 31 10.14 -4.91 15.83
C GLU A 31 8.72 -5.47 16.00
N PRO A 32 7.74 -5.03 15.18
CA PRO A 32 6.52 -5.79 15.08
C PRO A 32 6.96 -7.15 14.57
N SER A 33 7.10 -8.11 15.48
CA SER A 33 6.98 -9.53 15.20
C SER A 33 5.54 -9.74 14.72
N ASN A 34 5.26 -9.21 13.54
CA ASN A 34 4.15 -9.56 12.72
C ASN A 34 4.52 -10.89 12.06
N ASP A 35 4.83 -11.89 12.89
CA ASP A 35 4.69 -13.31 12.57
C ASP A 35 3.19 -13.69 12.46
N SER A 36 2.32 -12.67 12.39
CA SER A 36 0.96 -12.75 11.85
C SER A 36 0.88 -12.37 10.37
N ALA A 37 2.00 -12.02 9.72
CA ALA A 37 2.20 -12.35 8.32
C ALA A 37 2.31 -13.86 8.24
N SER A 38 1.14 -14.48 8.42
CA SER A 38 0.87 -15.88 8.23
C SER A 38 1.84 -16.41 7.19
N ALA A 39 2.42 -17.56 7.49
CA ALA A 39 2.51 -18.60 6.49
C ALA A 39 1.08 -18.89 5.94
N ARG A 40 0.45 -17.91 5.29
CA ARG A 40 -0.23 -18.17 4.04
C ARG A 40 0.94 -18.70 3.24
N GLN A 41 1.03 -20.01 3.12
CA GLN A 41 1.50 -20.58 1.88
C GLN A 41 0.54 -20.04 0.81
N GLY A 42 0.70 -18.75 0.51
CA GLY A 42 -0.09 -18.02 -0.43
C GLY A 42 0.23 -18.71 -1.72
N PHE A 43 -0.79 -19.29 -2.32
CA PHE A 43 -0.73 -19.71 -3.70
C PHE A 43 -0.01 -18.60 -4.46
N ARG A 44 1.26 -18.82 -4.82
CA ARG A 44 2.06 -17.82 -5.53
C ARG A 44 1.46 -17.76 -6.92
N SER A 45 0.44 -16.92 -7.09
CA SER A 45 -0.20 -16.70 -8.37
C SER A 45 0.88 -16.21 -9.33
N LYS A 46 1.02 -16.90 -10.45
CA LYS A 46 1.87 -16.43 -11.54
C LYS A 46 1.37 -15.06 -12.00
N GLU A 47 2.28 -14.12 -12.18
CA GLU A 47 1.95 -12.82 -12.75
C GLU A 47 1.40 -13.00 -14.18
N PRO A 48 0.39 -12.23 -14.60
CA PRO A 48 -0.14 -12.32 -15.96
C PRO A 48 0.94 -12.04 -17.01
N GLU A 49 0.75 -12.59 -18.20
CA GLU A 49 1.68 -12.37 -19.30
C GLU A 49 1.51 -10.97 -19.89
N ALA A 50 2.59 -10.43 -20.45
CA ALA A 50 2.56 -9.11 -21.07
C ALA A 50 1.68 -9.11 -22.34
N PHE A 51 0.85 -8.08 -22.49
CA PHE A 51 -0.09 -7.95 -23.61
C PHE A 51 0.43 -6.97 -24.67
N THR A 52 0.57 -7.43 -25.90
CA THR A 52 1.15 -6.65 -27.02
C THR A 52 0.12 -5.83 -27.81
N GLY A 53 -1.17 -6.08 -27.62
CA GLY A 53 -2.26 -5.48 -28.42
C GLY A 53 -2.88 -6.40 -29.46
N GLU A 54 -2.48 -7.67 -29.51
CA GLU A 54 -3.06 -8.64 -30.44
C GLU A 54 -4.47 -9.07 -30.00
N ARG A 55 -5.48 -8.84 -30.86
CA ARG A 55 -6.89 -9.10 -30.54
C ARG A 55 -7.17 -10.56 -30.14
N GLY A 56 -6.45 -11.53 -30.71
CA GLY A 56 -6.61 -12.94 -30.38
C GLY A 56 -6.18 -13.31 -28.95
N HIS A 57 -5.37 -12.47 -28.31
CA HIS A 57 -4.80 -12.73 -26.99
C HIS A 57 -5.41 -11.87 -25.87
N LEU A 58 -6.39 -11.02 -26.18
CA LEU A 58 -7.02 -10.13 -25.21
C LEU A 58 -7.83 -10.90 -24.14
N GLU A 59 -8.70 -11.81 -24.57
CA GLU A 59 -9.53 -12.61 -23.66
C GLU A 59 -8.67 -13.46 -22.68
N PRO A 60 -7.66 -14.22 -23.15
CA PRO A 60 -6.74 -14.91 -22.24
C PRO A 60 -6.02 -13.99 -21.27
N PHE A 61 -5.57 -12.81 -21.73
CA PHE A 61 -4.90 -11.83 -20.89
C PHE A 61 -5.82 -11.32 -19.77
N LEU A 62 -7.05 -10.92 -20.11
CA LEU A 62 -8.03 -10.44 -19.12
C LEU A 62 -8.37 -11.53 -18.10
N ALA A 63 -8.51 -12.78 -18.52
CA ALA A 63 -8.74 -13.90 -17.62
C ALA A 63 -7.58 -14.10 -16.62
N GLN A 64 -6.32 -14.00 -17.08
CA GLN A 64 -5.15 -14.08 -16.20
C GLN A 64 -5.13 -12.96 -15.16
N VAL A 65 -5.48 -11.74 -15.58
CA VAL A 65 -5.56 -10.56 -14.70
C VAL A 65 -6.64 -10.73 -13.64
N ASP A 66 -7.85 -11.15 -14.03
CA ASP A 66 -8.97 -11.37 -13.09
C ASP A 66 -8.61 -12.43 -12.05
N VAL A 67 -7.97 -13.53 -12.47
CA VAL A 67 -7.47 -14.57 -11.56
C VAL A 67 -6.43 -14.00 -10.60
N PHE A 68 -5.47 -13.20 -11.09
CA PHE A 68 -4.46 -12.58 -10.23
C PHE A 68 -5.08 -11.64 -9.18
N LEU A 69 -6.02 -10.77 -9.58
CA LEU A 69 -6.67 -9.84 -8.67
C LEU A 69 -7.49 -10.57 -7.58
N ARG A 70 -8.18 -11.65 -7.94
CA ARG A 70 -8.95 -12.47 -6.98
C ARG A 70 -8.09 -13.25 -6.02
N LEU A 71 -6.93 -13.72 -6.46
CA LEU A 71 -6.00 -14.47 -5.63
C LEU A 71 -5.19 -13.57 -4.68
N ASN A 72 -5.08 -12.28 -4.99
CA ASN A 72 -4.32 -11.32 -4.18
C ASN A 72 -5.19 -10.16 -3.68
N PRO A 73 -6.26 -10.45 -2.89
CA PRO A 73 -7.09 -9.40 -2.32
C PRO A 73 -6.24 -8.53 -1.38
N GLY A 74 -6.19 -7.22 -1.65
CA GLY A 74 -5.38 -6.26 -0.89
C GLY A 74 -3.95 -6.04 -1.41
N HIS A 75 -3.58 -6.62 -2.56
CA HIS A 75 -2.31 -6.30 -3.23
C HIS A 75 -2.25 -4.83 -3.69
N PHE A 76 -3.41 -4.25 -3.98
CA PHE A 76 -3.55 -2.86 -4.41
C PHE A 76 -4.47 -2.10 -3.46
N ILE A 77 -4.08 -0.87 -3.13
CA ILE A 77 -4.81 0.00 -2.19
C ILE A 77 -6.11 0.54 -2.82
N ASN A 78 -6.07 0.84 -4.12
CA ASN A 78 -7.18 1.36 -4.89
C ASN A 78 -7.10 0.87 -6.36
N ASP A 79 -8.15 1.14 -7.12
CA ASP A 79 -8.25 0.72 -8.52
C ASP A 79 -7.22 1.46 -9.40
N SER A 80 -6.88 2.71 -9.08
CA SER A 80 -5.80 3.46 -9.77
C SER A 80 -4.47 2.71 -9.74
N ASN A 81 -4.09 2.15 -8.58
CA ASN A 81 -2.88 1.35 -8.45
C ASN A 81 -2.96 0.03 -9.24
N GLN A 82 -4.15 -0.57 -9.33
CA GLN A 82 -4.37 -1.75 -10.19
C GLN A 82 -4.15 -1.40 -11.66
N ILE A 83 -4.74 -0.30 -12.13
CA ILE A 83 -4.66 0.16 -13.52
C ILE A 83 -3.21 0.55 -13.87
N LEU A 84 -2.51 1.24 -12.98
CA LEU A 84 -1.10 1.58 -13.15
C LEU A 84 -0.23 0.33 -13.25
N TRP A 85 -0.43 -0.66 -12.37
CA TRP A 85 0.27 -1.93 -12.49
C TRP A 85 -0.06 -2.65 -13.81
N LEU A 86 -1.34 -2.70 -14.20
CA LEU A 86 -1.77 -3.32 -15.44
C LEU A 86 -1.12 -2.67 -16.67
N SER A 87 -0.91 -1.35 -16.63
CA SER A 87 -0.21 -0.62 -17.69
C SER A 87 1.24 -1.10 -17.87
N THR A 88 1.89 -1.59 -16.81
CA THR A 88 3.25 -2.15 -16.87
C THR A 88 3.31 -3.50 -17.57
N LEU A 89 2.17 -4.17 -17.75
CA LEU A 89 2.04 -5.41 -18.51
C LEU A 89 1.79 -5.15 -20.00
N LEU A 90 1.45 -3.92 -20.39
CA LEU A 90 1.23 -3.57 -21.79
C LEU A 90 2.57 -3.43 -22.52
N ARG A 91 2.62 -3.94 -23.76
CA ARG A 91 3.78 -3.86 -24.66
C ARG A 91 3.30 -3.47 -26.06
N GLY A 92 4.25 -3.07 -26.91
CA GLY A 92 3.97 -2.80 -28.33
C GLY A 92 2.81 -1.83 -28.57
N VAL A 93 1.85 -2.24 -29.40
CA VAL A 93 0.71 -1.42 -29.84
C VAL A 93 -0.21 -1.08 -28.67
N ALA A 94 -0.43 -2.02 -27.74
CA ALA A 94 -1.26 -1.76 -26.56
C ALA A 94 -0.66 -0.68 -25.67
N HIS A 95 0.66 -0.71 -25.45
CA HIS A 95 1.34 0.33 -24.67
C HIS A 95 1.29 1.69 -25.38
N GLN A 96 1.53 1.72 -26.70
CA GLN A 96 1.45 2.95 -27.49
C GLN A 96 0.05 3.58 -27.45
N TRP A 97 -0.99 2.76 -27.43
CA TRP A 97 -2.37 3.22 -27.27
C TRP A 97 -2.65 3.79 -25.88
N PHE A 98 -2.08 3.19 -24.82
CA PHE A 98 -2.36 3.59 -23.44
C PHE A 98 -1.51 4.78 -22.97
N TYR A 99 -0.28 4.91 -23.47
CA TYR A 99 0.69 5.92 -23.06
C TYR A 99 0.19 7.39 -23.06
N PRO A 100 -0.64 7.85 -24.02
CA PRO A 100 -1.17 9.21 -24.01
C PRO A 100 -2.04 9.50 -22.78
N HIS A 101 -2.70 8.48 -22.21
CA HIS A 101 -3.51 8.63 -20.99
C HIS A 101 -2.64 8.78 -19.73
N LEU A 102 -1.48 8.12 -19.70
CA LEU A 102 -0.51 8.22 -18.61
C LEU A 102 0.22 9.57 -18.57
N SER A 103 0.45 10.17 -19.75
CA SER A 103 1.20 11.42 -19.91
C SER A 103 0.31 12.65 -20.11
N ALA A 104 -1.02 12.47 -20.06
CA ALA A 104 -1.97 13.55 -20.23
C ALA A 104 -1.81 14.60 -19.13
N VAL A 105 -1.87 15.88 -19.49
CA VAL A 105 -1.91 17.01 -18.55
C VAL A 105 -3.11 16.91 -17.62
N ASN A 106 -4.21 16.37 -18.13
CA ASN A 106 -5.41 16.03 -17.38
C ASN A 106 -5.68 14.54 -17.56
N PRO A 107 -5.09 13.68 -16.73
CA PRO A 107 -5.39 12.27 -16.76
C PRO A 107 -6.86 12.02 -16.40
N PRO A 108 -7.45 10.93 -16.91
CA PRO A 108 -8.82 10.59 -16.60
C PRO A 108 -8.97 10.21 -15.12
N SER A 109 -10.14 10.47 -14.55
CA SER A 109 -10.40 10.30 -13.11
C SER A 109 -10.15 8.88 -12.60
N TRP A 110 -10.33 7.86 -13.45
CA TRP A 110 -10.04 6.47 -13.12
C TRP A 110 -8.54 6.16 -12.96
N LEU A 111 -7.66 7.05 -13.41
CA LEU A 111 -6.21 6.92 -13.26
C LEU A 111 -5.67 7.68 -12.05
N THR A 112 -6.44 8.66 -11.57
CA THR A 112 -6.05 9.58 -10.49
C THR A 112 -6.99 9.50 -9.31
N ASP A 113 -7.67 8.38 -9.10
CA ASP A 113 -8.59 8.25 -7.97
C ASP A 113 -7.82 8.38 -6.64
N ASP A 114 -7.76 9.62 -6.14
CA ASP A 114 -7.59 9.96 -4.75
C ASP A 114 -8.87 9.48 -4.06
N CYS A 115 -8.81 8.27 -3.49
CA CYS A 115 -9.85 7.73 -2.62
C CYS A 115 -10.00 8.64 -1.38
N GLN A 116 -10.70 9.76 -1.53
CA GLN A 116 -11.13 10.59 -0.41
C GLN A 116 -12.65 10.46 -0.29
N GLY A 117 -13.05 9.43 0.46
CA GLY A 117 -14.35 9.38 1.12
C GLY A 117 -15.41 8.50 0.45
N SER A 118 -15.48 7.24 0.89
CA SER A 118 -16.78 6.61 1.13
C SER A 118 -16.64 5.43 2.11
N ARG A 119 -16.47 5.76 3.39
CA ARG A 119 -16.95 4.92 4.49
C ARG A 119 -18.23 5.59 4.98
N ALA A 120 -19.37 5.13 4.46
CA ALA A 120 -20.66 5.28 5.11
C ALA A 120 -20.90 4.05 5.99
#